data_AF-A0A2E3WSJ2-F1
#
_entry.id   AF-A0A2E3WSJ2-F1
#
_cell.length_a   1.000
_cell.length_b   1.000
_cell.length_c   1.000
_cell.angle_alpha   90.00
_cell.angle_beta   90.00
_cell.angle_gamma   90.00
#
_symmetry.space_group_name_H-M   'P 1'
#
loop_
_entity.id
_entity.type
_entity.pdbx_description
1 polymer ?
#
loop_
_entity_poly.entity_id
_entity_poly.type
_entity_poly.pdbx_seq_one_letter_code
_entity_poly.pdbx_strand_id
1 'polypeptide(L)'
;MIKIHKDYLLKKVCLIKTKTFKDKRGSFVETYNKKNFNKLLKEFKFIEDDLSISKKNVFRGFHSDNKAWKLLSCIHGEVTFFF
;
A
#
# COMPACT_ATOMS: atom_id res chain seq x y z
N MET A 1 -10.51 7.68 -5.91
CA MET A 1 -11.27 6.41 -5.89
C MET A 1 -10.30 5.27 -5.95
N ILE A 2 -10.19 4.54 -4.85
CA ILE A 2 -9.32 3.39 -4.68
C ILE A 2 -9.99 2.15 -5.29
N LYS A 3 -9.27 1.42 -6.15
CA LYS A 3 -9.68 0.11 -6.67
C LYS A 3 -8.79 -0.97 -6.07
N ILE A 4 -9.38 -2.06 -5.61
CA ILE A 4 -8.63 -3.17 -5.02
C ILE A 4 -8.82 -4.42 -5.86
N HIS A 5 -7.72 -5.07 -6.21
CA HIS A 5 -7.66 -6.31 -6.96
C HIS A 5 -7.02 -7.38 -6.06
N LYS A 6 -7.74 -8.46 -5.79
CA LYS A 6 -7.15 -9.59 -5.05
C LYS A 6 -6.19 -10.34 -5.96
N ASP A 7 -5.06 -10.76 -5.42
CA ASP A 7 -4.17 -11.66 -6.14
C ASP A 7 -4.83 -13.04 -6.30
N TYR A 8 -4.57 -13.70 -7.42
CA TYR A 8 -5.19 -14.99 -7.76
C TYR A 8 -4.47 -16.17 -7.12
N LEU A 9 -3.16 -16.08 -6.87
CA LEU A 9 -2.35 -17.10 -6.20
C LEU A 9 -2.29 -16.83 -4.69
N LEU A 10 -2.01 -15.58 -4.32
CA LEU A 10 -1.80 -15.18 -2.95
C LEU A 10 -3.09 -14.61 -2.35
N LYS A 11 -3.93 -15.48 -1.78
CA LYS A 11 -5.29 -15.14 -1.27
C LYS A 11 -5.35 -13.96 -0.28
N LYS A 12 -4.24 -13.64 0.40
CA LYS A 12 -4.13 -12.55 1.38
C LYS A 12 -3.42 -11.31 0.83
N VAL A 13 -3.01 -11.31 -0.43
CA VAL A 13 -2.34 -10.19 -1.08
C VAL A 13 -3.33 -9.48 -2.00
N CYS A 14 -3.28 -8.14 -1.99
CA CYS A 14 -4.14 -7.30 -2.79
C CYS A 14 -3.30 -6.23 -3.49
N LEU A 15 -3.52 -6.04 -4.79
CA LEU A 15 -3.01 -4.90 -5.53
C LEU A 15 -4.01 -3.75 -5.41
N ILE A 16 -3.53 -2.60 -4.94
CA ILE A 16 -4.34 -1.40 -4.74
C ILE A 16 -3.98 -0.38 -5.82
N LYS A 17 -4.95 -0.03 -6.66
CA LYS A 17 -4.81 1.00 -7.69
C LYS A 17 -5.46 2.30 -7.21
N THR A 18 -4.65 3.33 -7.04
CA THR A 18 -5.10 4.69 -6.72
C THR A 18 -5.39 5.48 -7.99
N LYS A 19 -6.25 6.51 -7.87
CA LYS A 19 -6.47 7.48 -8.95
C LYS A 19 -5.75 8.76 -8.58
N THR A 20 -4.83 9.20 -9.42
CA THR A 20 -4.15 10.50 -9.30
C THR A 20 -4.96 11.57 -10.01
N PHE A 21 -5.26 12.65 -9.30
CA PHE A 21 -5.84 13.88 -9.86
C PHE A 21 -4.70 14.87 -10.09
N LYS A 22 -4.70 15.55 -11.25
CA LYS A 22 -3.65 16.50 -11.62
C LYS A 22 -4.26 17.84 -11.96
N ASP A 23 -3.64 18.92 -11.48
CA ASP A 23 -3.97 20.29 -11.86
C ASP A 23 -2.71 21.16 -11.89
N LYS A 24 -2.89 22.47 -12.09
CA LYS A 24 -1.81 23.46 -12.22
C LYS A 24 -0.86 23.52 -11.01
N ARG A 25 -1.32 23.06 -9.84
CA ARG A 25 -0.56 23.07 -8.57
C ARG A 25 0.25 21.79 -8.37
N GLY A 26 -0.08 20.72 -9.08
CA GLY A 26 0.57 19.42 -8.93
C GLY A 26 -0.40 18.23 -9.00
N SER A 27 -0.15 17.22 -8.16
CA SER A 27 -0.93 15.98 -8.12
C SER A 27 -1.51 15.74 -6.73
N PHE A 28 -2.73 15.22 -6.68
CA PHE A 28 -3.40 14.76 -5.47
C PHE A 28 -3.76 13.28 -5.61
N VAL A 29 -3.49 12.50 -4.56
CA VAL A 29 -3.76 11.06 -4.54
C VAL A 29 -4.33 10.66 -3.18
N GLU A 30 -5.42 9.89 -3.21
CA GLU A 30 -5.99 9.23 -2.03
C GLU A 30 -5.36 7.83 -1.92
N THR A 31 -4.48 7.64 -0.94
CA THR A 31 -3.77 6.37 -0.70
C THR A 31 -4.52 5.44 0.25
N TYR A 32 -5.35 6.00 1.14
CA TYR A 32 -6.14 5.24 2.10
C TYR A 32 -7.55 5.81 2.23
N ASN A 33 -8.53 4.92 2.38
CA ASN A 33 -9.92 5.28 2.67
C ASN A 33 -10.57 4.17 3.51
N LYS A 34 -10.88 4.45 4.78
CA LYS A 34 -11.43 3.46 5.72
C LYS A 34 -12.64 2.70 5.16
N LYS A 35 -13.57 3.40 4.49
CA LYS A 35 -14.77 2.77 3.90
C LYS A 35 -14.44 1.79 2.78
N ASN A 36 -13.44 2.10 1.95
CA ASN A 36 -13.01 1.19 0.89
C ASN A 36 -12.23 -0.01 1.44
N PHE A 37 -11.36 0.20 2.43
CA PHE A 37 -10.56 -0.87 3.03
C PHE A 37 -11.37 -1.82 3.92
N ASN A 38 -12.37 -1.30 4.65
CA ASN A 38 -13.29 -2.14 5.44
C ASN A 38 -14.13 -3.11 4.60
N LYS A 39 -14.20 -2.93 3.27
CA LYS A 39 -14.84 -3.90 2.36
C LYS A 39 -13.98 -5.16 2.15
N LEU A 40 -12.66 -5.08 2.40
CA LEU A 40 -11.74 -6.20 2.22
C LEU A 40 -11.67 -7.08 3.45
N LEU A 41 -11.53 -6.46 4.61
CA LEU A 41 -11.39 -7.10 5.91
C LEU A 41 -12.35 -6.37 6.86
N LYS A 42 -13.19 -7.13 7.56
CA LYS A 42 -14.04 -6.55 8.60
C LYS A 42 -13.13 -5.92 9.64
N GLU A 43 -13.40 -4.65 9.95
CA GLU A 43 -12.72 -3.87 11.00
C GLU A 43 -11.22 -3.63 10.77
N PHE A 44 -10.85 -3.07 9.62
CA PHE A 44 -9.48 -2.59 9.42
C PHE A 44 -9.19 -1.41 10.37
N LYS A 45 -8.18 -1.58 11.23
CA LYS A 45 -7.65 -0.54 12.13
C LYS A 45 -6.27 -0.15 11.64
N PHE A 46 -6.09 1.13 11.33
CA PHE A 46 -4.79 1.70 10.99
C PHE A 46 -4.07 2.02 12.30
N ILE A 47 -3.00 1.29 12.61
CA ILE A 47 -2.31 1.34 13.92
C ILE A 47 -1.07 2.23 13.87
N GLU A 48 -0.30 2.15 12.79
CA GLU A 48 1.02 2.74 12.67
C GLU A 48 1.29 3.16 11.22
N ASP A 49 2.05 4.23 11.05
CA ASP A 49 2.56 4.71 9.77
C ASP A 49 4.08 4.76 9.84
N ASP A 50 4.73 4.19 8.83
CA ASP A 50 6.17 4.09 8.71
C ASP A 50 6.63 4.62 7.36
N LEU A 51 7.66 5.47 7.39
CA LEU A 51 8.34 5.95 6.20
C LEU A 51 9.81 5.53 6.23
N SER A 52 10.25 4.87 5.16
CA SER A 52 11.66 4.52 4.98
C SER A 52 12.24 5.19 3.74
N ILE A 53 13.48 5.66 3.85
CA ILE A 53 14.28 6.12 2.72
C ILE A 53 15.40 5.11 2.52
N SER A 54 15.58 4.66 1.29
CA SER A 54 16.57 3.64 0.93
C SER A 54 17.49 4.17 -0.15
N LYS A 55 18.80 3.89 -0.02
CA LYS A 55 19.75 4.11 -1.10
C LYS A 55 19.56 3.03 -2.18
N LYS A 56 20.09 3.29 -3.39
CA LYS A 56 20.12 2.30 -4.47
C LYS A 56 20.76 0.99 -3.98
N ASN A 57 20.21 -0.15 -4.41
CA ASN A 57 20.65 -1.51 -4.07
C ASN A 57 20.48 -1.92 -2.58
N VAL A 58 19.64 -1.22 -1.81
CA VAL A 58 19.27 -1.66 -0.46
C VAL A 58 18.16 -2.70 -0.54
N PHE A 59 18.37 -3.84 0.11
CA PHE A 59 17.35 -4.85 0.36
C PHE A 59 16.83 -4.74 1.81
N ARG A 60 15.51 -4.87 1.99
CA ARG A 60 14.86 -4.91 3.31
C ARG A 60 13.87 -6.07 3.35
N GLY A 61 14.13 -7.08 4.17
CA GLY A 61 13.24 -8.23 4.33
C GLY A 61 13.98 -9.50 4.73
N PHE A 62 13.28 -10.64 4.83
CA PHE A 62 11.81 -10.77 4.84
C PHE A 62 11.27 -10.49 6.25
N HIS A 63 10.22 -9.68 6.35
CA HIS A 63 9.60 -9.34 7.65
C HIS A 63 8.14 -9.76 7.68
N SER A 64 7.82 -10.77 8.50
CA SER A 64 6.45 -11.23 8.74
C SER A 64 6.15 -11.31 10.23
N ASP A 65 4.92 -10.99 10.59
CA ASP A 65 4.36 -11.26 11.89
C ASP A 65 2.89 -11.66 11.72
N ASN A 66 2.30 -12.27 12.75
CA ASN A 66 0.88 -12.66 12.77
C ASN A 66 0.00 -11.57 13.41
N LYS A 67 0.51 -10.35 13.59
CA LYS A 67 -0.12 -9.28 14.37
C LYS A 67 -0.70 -8.19 13.49
N ALA A 68 -0.05 -7.86 12.37
CA ALA A 68 -0.38 -6.70 11.56
C ALA A 68 -0.49 -6.99 10.06
N TRP A 69 -1.37 -6.24 9.41
CA TRP A 69 -1.43 -6.12 7.95
C TRP A 69 -0.59 -4.93 7.52
N LYS A 70 0.12 -5.04 6.38
CA LYS A 70 0.99 -3.98 5.86
C LYS A 70 0.40 -3.38 4.59
N LEU A 71 0.19 -2.06 4.59
CA LEU A 71 -0.18 -1.29 3.40
C LEU A 71 1.08 -0.60 2.88
N LEU A 72 1.64 -1.10 1.78
CA LEU A 72 2.91 -0.63 1.24
C LEU A 72 2.69 0.27 0.01
N SER A 73 3.41 1.36 -0.08
CA SER A 73 3.44 2.24 -1.26
C SER A 73 4.83 2.87 -1.44
N CYS A 74 5.17 3.24 -2.67
CA CYS A 74 6.38 3.99 -2.99
C CYS A 74 5.99 5.39 -3.46
N ILE A 75 6.29 6.41 -2.66
CA ILE A 75 5.93 7.80 -2.97
C ILE A 75 6.98 8.52 -3.81
N HIS A 76 8.20 8.00 -3.86
CA HIS A 76 9.31 8.56 -4.63
C HIS A 76 10.34 7.48 -4.99
N GLY A 77 10.81 7.50 -6.24
CA GLY A 77 11.75 6.50 -6.76
C GLY A 77 11.06 5.20 -7.16
N GLU A 78 11.78 4.09 -7.03
CA GLU A 78 11.32 2.76 -7.45
C GLU A 78 11.71 1.71 -6.39
N VAL A 79 10.82 0.75 -6.18
CA VAL A 79 11.07 -0.42 -5.33
C VAL A 79 10.38 -1.63 -5.95
N THR A 80 11.09 -2.76 -5.96
CA THR A 80 10.50 -4.05 -6.30
C THR A 80 10.01 -4.70 -5.01
N PHE A 81 8.71 -4.93 -4.92
CA PHE A 81 8.13 -5.69 -3.81
C PHE A 81 8.08 -7.18 -4.15
N PHE A 82 8.45 -8.02 -3.18
CA PHE A 82 8.35 -9.48 -3.24
C PHE A 82 7.30 -9.92 -2.22
N PHE A 83 6.38 -10.80 -2.62
CA PHE A 83 5.27 -11.30 -1.79
C PHE A 83 5.16 -12.82 -1.89
#